data_AF-A0A359MUT5-F1
#
_entry.id   AF-A0A359MUT5-F1
#
_cell.length_a   1.000
_cell.length_b   1.000
_cell.length_c   1.000
_cell.angle_alpha   90.00
_cell.angle_beta   90.00
_cell.angle_gamma   90.00
#
_symmetry.space_group_name_H-M   'P 1'
#
loop_
_entity.id
_entity.type
_entity.pdbx_description
1 polymer ?
#
loop_
_entity_poly.entity_id
_entity_poly.type
_entity_poly.pdbx_seq_one_letter_code
_entity_poly.pdbx_strand_id
1 'polypeptide(L)'
;TGKTYLAMAMGITAFKNDEVGRIILTRPAIEAGEKLGFLPGDLQSKVDPYLRPLYDALYQIMGPDAYAKNTEKGLIEVAPLAYMRGRTLDNAFIILDEAQNTTPAQMKMFLTRIGFGSKVVITGDQTQKDLPSGAVSGLDVALKVLNKIDDIGFSYLTSQDVVRHPLVQKIVKAYDAYEDRQRRFDSRAAQGKHRRVNKVDFKSEKIRSNRYENK
;
A
#
# COMPACT_ATOMS: atom_id res chain seq x y z
N THR A 1 -5.47 -1.87 9.13
CA THR A 1 -6.65 -2.75 9.15
C THR A 1 -6.31 -4.21 9.46
N GLY A 2 -5.10 -4.56 9.93
CA GLY A 2 -4.80 -5.95 10.32
C GLY A 2 -4.68 -6.98 9.19
N LYS A 3 -4.93 -6.61 7.92
CA LYS A 3 -4.90 -7.49 6.74
C LYS A 3 -3.70 -8.45 6.74
N THR A 4 -2.49 -7.89 6.76
CA THR A 4 -1.25 -8.66 6.71
C THR A 4 -1.06 -9.51 7.96
N TYR A 5 -1.35 -8.96 9.14
CA TYR A 5 -1.25 -9.69 10.41
C TYR A 5 -2.19 -10.90 10.45
N LEU A 6 -3.44 -10.75 10.04
CA LEU A 6 -4.41 -11.84 9.95
C LEU A 6 -3.99 -12.89 8.92
N ALA A 7 -3.51 -12.47 7.74
CA ALA A 7 -2.96 -13.37 6.73
C ALA A 7 -1.81 -14.22 7.30
N MET A 8 -0.90 -13.59 8.04
CA MET A 8 0.22 -14.27 8.68
C MET A 8 -0.25 -15.24 9.77
N ALA A 9 -1.20 -14.85 10.61
CA ALA A 9 -1.79 -15.72 11.63
C ALA A 9 -2.45 -16.96 11.01
N MET A 10 -3.17 -16.80 9.90
CA MET A 10 -3.74 -17.92 9.14
C MET A 10 -2.65 -18.83 8.57
N GLY A 11 -1.60 -18.26 7.97
CA GLY A 11 -0.50 -19.03 7.40
C GLY A 11 0.28 -19.84 8.44
N ILE A 12 0.55 -19.24 9.60
CA ILE A 12 1.20 -19.91 10.73
C ILE A 12 0.32 -21.02 11.29
N THR A 13 -0.99 -20.81 11.36
CA THR A 13 -1.94 -21.83 11.81
C THR A 13 -1.98 -23.01 10.84
N ALA A 14 -2.10 -22.75 9.54
CA ALA A 14 -2.06 -23.80 8.51
C ALA A 14 -0.75 -24.59 8.55
N PHE A 15 0.39 -23.91 8.74
CA PHE A 15 1.70 -24.55 8.88
C PHE A 15 1.80 -25.42 10.14
N LYS A 16 1.28 -24.95 11.28
CA LYS A 16 1.27 -25.75 12.53
C LYS A 16 0.33 -26.95 12.47
N ASN A 17 -0.69 -26.89 11.61
CA ASN A 17 -1.65 -27.98 11.38
C ASN A 17 -1.20 -28.94 10.27
N ASP A 18 0.03 -28.81 9.75
CA ASP A 18 0.57 -29.59 8.64
C ASP A 18 -0.26 -29.51 7.34
N GLU A 19 -1.09 -28.47 7.18
CA GLU A 19 -1.86 -28.22 5.95
C GLU A 19 -0.98 -27.70 4.82
N VAL A 20 0.17 -27.10 5.17
CA VAL A 20 1.18 -26.60 4.25
C VAL A 20 2.56 -26.93 4.80
N GLY A 21 3.52 -27.20 3.92
CA GLY A 21 4.91 -27.52 4.32
C GLY A 21 5.80 -26.30 4.56
N ARG A 22 5.41 -25.11 4.09
CA ARG A 22 6.22 -23.88 4.23
C ARG A 22 5.39 -22.61 4.21
N ILE A 23 5.97 -21.52 4.71
CA ILE A 23 5.42 -20.15 4.64
C ILE A 23 6.38 -19.29 3.82
N ILE A 24 5.85 -18.57 2.85
CA ILE A 24 6.61 -17.62 2.03
C ILE A 24 5.96 -16.25 2.14
N LEU A 25 6.68 -15.28 2.72
CA LEU A 25 6.26 -13.90 2.78
C LEU A 25 7.05 -13.10 1.75
N THR A 26 6.35 -12.33 0.93
CA THR A 26 6.98 -11.52 -0.08
C THR A 26 6.37 -10.15 -0.21
N ARG A 27 7.19 -9.17 -0.56
CA ARG A 27 6.80 -7.76 -0.70
C ARG A 27 7.49 -7.18 -1.95
N PRO A 28 6.81 -6.35 -2.77
CA PRO A 28 7.48 -5.66 -3.85
C PRO A 28 8.49 -4.67 -3.28
N ALA A 29 9.66 -4.59 -3.89
CA ALA A 29 10.60 -3.51 -3.59
C ALA A 29 10.02 -2.19 -4.12
N ILE A 30 10.00 -1.17 -3.28
CA ILE A 30 9.51 0.17 -3.63
C ILE A 30 10.72 1.09 -3.56
N GLU A 31 10.95 1.86 -4.61
CA GLU A 31 11.90 2.97 -4.57
C GLU A 31 11.21 4.17 -3.92
N ALA A 32 11.02 4.11 -2.60
CA ALA A 32 10.35 5.17 -1.85
C ALA A 32 11.33 6.34 -1.61
N GLY A 33 11.40 7.27 -2.56
CA GLY A 33 12.04 8.58 -2.40
C GLY A 33 13.58 8.58 -2.46
N GLU A 34 14.25 7.53 -2.00
CA GLU A 34 15.67 7.27 -2.25
C GLU A 34 15.77 6.10 -3.26
N LYS A 35 16.53 6.26 -4.35
CA LYS A 35 16.79 5.11 -5.22
C LYS A 35 17.45 4.03 -4.37
N LEU A 36 16.99 2.79 -4.46
CA LEU A 36 17.55 1.63 -3.75
C LEU A 36 19.10 1.58 -3.89
N GLY A 37 19.64 2.13 -4.98
CA GLY A 37 21.07 2.35 -5.22
C GLY A 37 21.83 3.18 -4.18
N PHE A 38 21.20 4.07 -3.40
CA PHE A 38 21.87 5.01 -2.48
C PHE A 38 22.07 4.51 -1.04
N LEU A 39 21.33 3.50 -0.61
CA LEU A 39 21.58 2.87 0.69
C LEU A 39 22.93 2.11 0.64
N PRO A 40 23.82 2.24 1.63
CA PRO A 40 25.08 1.49 1.66
C PRO A 40 24.81 -0.01 1.95
N GLY A 41 25.66 -0.89 1.42
CA GLY A 41 25.56 -2.35 1.66
C GLY A 41 25.16 -3.17 0.43
N ASP A 42 25.02 -4.48 0.64
CA ASP A 42 24.56 -5.42 -0.39
C ASP A 42 23.06 -5.27 -0.68
N LEU A 43 22.56 -5.92 -1.73
CA LEU A 43 21.15 -5.84 -2.13
C LEU A 43 20.20 -6.24 -1.00
N GLN A 44 20.62 -7.17 -0.14
CA GLN A 44 19.82 -7.66 0.99
C GLN A 44 19.65 -6.58 2.05
N SER A 45 20.76 -5.95 2.49
CA SER A 45 20.77 -4.88 3.48
C SER A 45 19.88 -3.69 3.08
N LYS A 46 19.70 -3.47 1.78
CA LYS A 46 18.86 -2.41 1.21
C LYS A 46 17.36 -2.71 1.26
N VAL A 47 16.98 -3.99 1.23
CA VAL A 47 15.57 -4.42 1.19
C VAL A 47 15.07 -4.81 2.59
N ASP A 48 15.95 -5.21 3.50
CA ASP A 48 15.65 -5.58 4.88
C ASP A 48 14.76 -4.58 5.64
N PRO A 49 14.94 -3.25 5.56
CA PRO A 49 14.07 -2.29 6.23
C PRO A 49 12.59 -2.42 5.83
N TYR A 50 12.30 -2.76 4.57
CA TYR A 50 10.94 -2.91 4.05
C TYR A 50 10.29 -4.24 4.47
N LEU A 51 11.12 -5.25 4.74
CA LEU A 51 10.69 -6.56 5.21
C LEU A 51 10.58 -6.63 6.73
N ARG A 52 11.18 -5.67 7.46
CA ARG A 52 11.19 -5.61 8.93
C ARG A 52 9.82 -5.81 9.59
N PRO A 53 8.72 -5.17 9.13
CA PRO A 53 7.40 -5.40 9.72
C PRO A 53 6.91 -6.85 9.63
N LEU A 54 7.33 -7.58 8.58
CA LEU A 54 7.01 -9.00 8.42
C LEU A 54 7.80 -9.86 9.41
N TYR A 55 9.08 -9.56 9.64
CA TYR A 55 9.88 -10.23 10.66
C TYR A 55 9.31 -10.02 12.06
N ASP A 56 8.96 -8.78 12.41
CA ASP A 56 8.44 -8.45 13.73
C ASP A 56 7.10 -9.17 14.00
N ALA A 57 6.22 -9.26 13.00
CA ALA A 57 4.97 -9.99 13.11
C ALA A 57 5.17 -11.52 13.23
N LEU A 58 6.14 -12.10 12.51
CA LEU A 58 6.51 -13.51 12.68
C LEU A 58 7.02 -13.79 14.09
N TYR A 59 7.91 -12.95 14.61
CA TYR A 59 8.42 -13.08 15.97
C TYR A 59 7.30 -13.00 17.01
N GLN A 60 6.35 -12.09 16.82
CA GLN A 60 5.23 -11.94 17.74
C GLN A 60 4.31 -13.17 17.76
N ILE A 61 4.02 -13.77 16.60
CA ILE A 61 3.03 -14.86 16.49
C ILE A 61 3.67 -16.24 16.76
N MET A 62 4.89 -16.47 16.30
CA MET A 62 5.59 -17.75 16.43
C MET A 62 6.49 -17.84 17.65
N GLY A 63 7.01 -16.71 18.12
CA GLY A 63 8.13 -16.64 19.05
C GLY A 63 9.49 -16.71 18.34
N PRO A 64 10.54 -16.11 18.92
CA PRO A 64 11.86 -16.01 18.31
C PRO A 64 12.52 -17.36 18.03
N ASP A 65 12.46 -18.29 18.98
CA ASP A 65 13.13 -19.60 18.84
C ASP A 65 12.48 -20.45 17.75
N ALA A 66 11.14 -20.47 17.71
CA ALA A 66 10.41 -21.22 16.70
C ALA A 66 10.62 -20.63 15.30
N TYR A 67 10.63 -19.30 15.17
CA TYR A 67 10.97 -18.65 13.91
C TYR A 67 12.39 -19.03 13.46
N ALA A 68 13.40 -18.83 14.31
CA ALA A 68 14.80 -19.09 13.97
C ALA A 68 15.01 -20.54 13.48
N LYS A 69 14.47 -21.51 14.22
CA LYS A 69 14.54 -22.94 13.86
C LYS A 69 13.90 -23.25 12.50
N ASN A 70 12.76 -22.63 12.18
CA ASN A 70 12.04 -22.91 10.93
C ASN A 70 12.65 -22.16 9.74
N THR A 71 13.21 -20.97 9.96
CA THR A 71 13.98 -20.24 8.94
C THR A 71 15.28 -20.96 8.59
N GLU A 72 16.02 -21.48 9.57
CA GLU A 72 17.23 -22.26 9.32
C GLU A 72 16.95 -23.51 8.46
N LYS A 73 15.79 -24.14 8.66
CA LYS A 73 15.31 -25.27 7.84
C LYS A 73 14.76 -24.87 6.47
N GLY A 74 14.64 -23.58 6.17
CA GLY A 74 14.01 -23.08 4.94
C GLY A 74 12.49 -23.27 4.87
N LEU A 75 11.83 -23.51 6.01
CA LEU A 75 10.37 -23.67 6.09
C LEU A 75 9.64 -22.33 6.17
N ILE A 76 10.33 -21.27 6.60
CA ILE A 76 9.82 -19.90 6.58
C ILE A 76 10.80 -19.04 5.78
N GLU A 77 10.29 -18.44 4.72
CA GLU A 77 11.05 -17.58 3.83
C GLU A 77 10.42 -16.18 3.82
N VAL A 78 11.24 -15.14 4.00
CA VAL A 78 10.84 -13.74 3.81
C VAL A 78 11.76 -13.16 2.76
N ALA A 79 11.22 -12.83 1.58
CA ALA A 79 12.03 -12.45 0.44
C ALA A 79 11.35 -11.39 -0.45
N PRO A 80 12.11 -10.57 -1.20
CA PRO A 80 11.55 -9.63 -2.15
C PRO A 80 10.78 -10.34 -3.28
N LEU A 81 9.77 -9.68 -3.85
CA LEU A 81 8.92 -10.27 -4.92
C LEU A 81 9.72 -10.80 -6.12
N ALA A 82 10.86 -10.19 -6.42
CA ALA A 82 11.75 -10.62 -7.51
C ALA A 82 12.23 -12.07 -7.36
N TYR A 83 12.34 -12.58 -6.13
CA TYR A 83 12.81 -13.94 -5.83
C TYR A 83 11.77 -15.01 -6.17
N MET A 84 10.52 -14.61 -6.46
CA MET A 84 9.48 -15.53 -6.90
C MET A 84 9.61 -15.91 -8.38
N ARG A 85 10.44 -15.17 -9.15
CA ARG A 85 10.62 -15.40 -10.58
C ARG A 85 11.18 -16.81 -10.84
N GLY A 86 10.56 -17.53 -11.78
CA GLY A 86 11.02 -18.86 -12.20
C GLY A 86 10.76 -19.98 -11.19
N ARG A 87 10.06 -19.70 -10.08
CA ARG A 87 9.70 -20.71 -9.09
C ARG A 87 8.32 -21.30 -9.36
N THR A 88 8.10 -22.50 -8.84
CA THR A 88 6.78 -23.04 -8.58
C THR A 88 6.63 -23.18 -7.07
N LEU A 89 5.56 -22.59 -6.54
CA LEU A 89 5.33 -22.47 -5.11
C LEU A 89 4.34 -23.55 -4.69
N ASP A 90 4.80 -24.80 -4.65
CA ASP A 90 4.01 -25.95 -4.16
C ASP A 90 4.05 -26.06 -2.63
N ASN A 91 3.00 -26.68 -2.07
CA ASN A 91 2.81 -27.02 -0.66
C ASN A 91 3.17 -25.86 0.30
N ALA A 92 2.68 -24.66 0.01
CA ALA A 92 3.09 -23.44 0.70
C ALA A 92 1.92 -22.51 1.02
N PHE A 93 2.02 -21.81 2.14
CA PHE A 93 1.21 -20.63 2.40
C PHE A 93 1.99 -19.39 2.00
N ILE A 94 1.54 -18.69 0.96
CA ILE A 94 2.23 -17.55 0.39
C ILE A 94 1.46 -16.26 0.68
N ILE A 95 2.17 -15.24 1.15
CA ILE A 95 1.62 -13.91 1.39
C ILE A 95 2.38 -12.90 0.54
N LEU A 96 1.68 -12.24 -0.38
CA LEU A 96 2.18 -11.05 -1.07
C LEU A 96 1.63 -9.82 -0.35
N ASP A 97 2.50 -9.15 0.41
CA ASP A 97 2.14 -7.93 1.12
C ASP A 97 2.36 -6.69 0.26
N GLU A 98 1.57 -5.64 0.54
CA GLU A 98 1.66 -4.32 -0.08
C GLU A 98 1.55 -4.38 -1.61
N ALA A 99 0.63 -5.25 -2.06
CA ALA A 99 0.41 -5.59 -3.45
C ALA A 99 -0.02 -4.41 -4.33
N GLN A 100 -0.53 -3.32 -3.73
CA GLN A 100 -0.84 -2.10 -4.49
C GLN A 100 0.39 -1.51 -5.18
N ASN A 101 1.59 -1.84 -4.68
CA ASN A 101 2.87 -1.40 -5.21
C ASN A 101 3.47 -2.36 -6.25
N THR A 102 2.70 -3.34 -6.71
CA THR A 102 3.07 -4.17 -7.86
C THR A 102 2.65 -3.51 -9.16
N THR A 103 3.37 -3.80 -10.24
CA THR A 103 2.92 -3.58 -11.62
C THR A 103 2.03 -4.76 -12.08
N PRO A 104 1.21 -4.61 -13.14
CA PRO A 104 0.43 -5.71 -13.69
C PRO A 104 1.30 -6.89 -14.14
N ALA A 105 2.50 -6.61 -14.65
CA ALA A 105 3.47 -7.63 -15.05
C ALA A 105 4.00 -8.41 -13.84
N GLN A 106 4.34 -7.74 -12.74
CA GLN A 106 4.78 -8.39 -11.51
C GLN A 106 3.66 -9.20 -10.86
N MET A 107 2.44 -8.68 -10.83
CA MET A 107 1.27 -9.38 -10.31
C MET A 107 1.00 -10.66 -11.13
N LYS A 108 0.97 -10.56 -12.47
CA LYS A 108 0.83 -11.73 -13.34
C LYS A 108 1.98 -12.72 -13.17
N MET A 109 3.21 -12.24 -13.07
CA MET A 109 4.38 -13.08 -12.79
C MET A 109 4.16 -13.89 -11.51
N PHE A 110 3.78 -13.24 -10.41
CA PHE A 110 3.53 -13.87 -9.11
C PHE A 110 2.38 -14.88 -9.14
N LEU A 111 1.21 -14.49 -9.67
CA LEU A 111 0.02 -15.36 -9.71
C LEU A 111 0.28 -16.65 -10.52
N THR A 112 1.15 -16.61 -11.52
CA THR A 112 1.51 -17.81 -12.30
C THR A 112 2.55 -18.70 -11.63
N ARG A 113 3.04 -18.36 -10.42
CA ARG A 113 3.96 -19.21 -9.66
C ARG A 113 3.23 -20.13 -8.67
N ILE A 114 1.92 -19.96 -8.50
CA ILE A 114 1.12 -20.71 -7.52
C ILE A 114 1.09 -22.18 -7.93
N GLY A 115 1.59 -23.04 -7.05
CA GLY A 115 1.66 -24.49 -7.24
C GLY A 115 0.55 -25.26 -6.53
N PHE A 116 0.64 -26.59 -6.58
CA PHE A 116 -0.34 -27.49 -5.95
C PHE A 116 -0.20 -27.50 -4.43
N GLY A 117 -1.32 -27.70 -3.73
CA GLY A 117 -1.36 -27.75 -2.27
C GLY A 117 -1.00 -26.42 -1.60
N SER A 118 -1.04 -25.31 -2.35
CA SER A 118 -0.69 -24.00 -1.85
C SER A 118 -1.91 -23.12 -1.61
N LYS A 119 -1.80 -22.25 -0.60
CA LYS A 119 -2.77 -21.21 -0.28
C LYS A 119 -2.09 -19.86 -0.43
N VAL A 120 -2.77 -18.90 -1.08
CA VAL A 120 -2.19 -17.58 -1.32
C VAL A 120 -3.10 -16.49 -0.77
N VAL A 121 -2.51 -15.55 -0.05
CA VAL A 121 -3.19 -14.33 0.39
C VAL A 121 -2.44 -13.13 -0.16
N ILE A 122 -3.15 -12.24 -0.83
CA ILE A 122 -2.59 -10.99 -1.37
C ILE A 122 -3.19 -9.84 -0.56
N THR A 123 -2.34 -9.06 0.11
CA THR A 123 -2.76 -7.92 0.93
C THR A 123 -2.30 -6.62 0.31
N GLY A 124 -3.13 -5.58 0.43
CA GLY A 124 -2.77 -4.24 -0.05
C GLY A 124 -3.80 -3.19 0.31
N ASP A 125 -3.48 -1.93 0.00
CA ASP A 125 -4.35 -0.77 0.17
C ASP A 125 -4.42 0.04 -1.14
N GLN A 126 -5.56 0.03 -1.81
CA GLN A 126 -5.74 0.70 -3.10
C GLN A 126 -5.56 2.23 -3.02
N THR A 127 -5.62 2.81 -1.82
CA THR A 127 -5.47 4.26 -1.59
C THR A 127 -4.02 4.70 -1.36
N GLN A 128 -3.12 3.76 -1.03
CA GLN A 128 -1.73 4.04 -0.63
C GLN A 128 -0.74 3.49 -1.67
N LYS A 129 -0.80 4.01 -2.90
CA LYS A 129 0.06 3.59 -4.00
C LYS A 129 1.34 4.42 -4.00
N ASP A 130 2.48 3.75 -3.88
CA ASP A 130 3.83 4.30 -3.96
C ASP A 130 4.45 4.11 -5.35
N LEU A 131 3.61 3.93 -6.37
CA LEU A 131 4.04 3.78 -7.75
C LEU A 131 4.31 5.15 -8.40
N PRO A 132 5.20 5.23 -9.42
CA PRO A 132 5.40 6.45 -10.19
C PRO A 132 4.07 7.02 -10.72
N SER A 133 3.97 8.35 -10.78
CA SER A 133 2.75 9.02 -11.23
C SER A 133 2.29 8.49 -12.60
N GLY A 134 1.03 8.09 -12.71
CA GLY A 134 0.43 7.51 -13.91
C GLY A 134 0.62 5.99 -14.08
N ALA A 135 1.43 5.34 -13.24
CA ALA A 135 1.57 3.89 -13.27
C ALA A 135 0.31 3.20 -12.75
N VAL A 136 -0.10 2.14 -13.45
CA VAL A 136 -1.25 1.31 -13.07
C VAL A 136 -0.81 0.28 -12.04
N SER A 137 -1.57 0.15 -10.95
CA SER A 137 -1.34 -0.88 -9.94
C SER A 137 -1.74 -2.27 -10.45
N GLY A 138 -0.88 -3.26 -10.22
CA GLY A 138 -1.15 -4.67 -10.49
C GLY A 138 -2.30 -5.21 -9.65
N LEU A 139 -2.45 -4.74 -8.40
CA LEU A 139 -3.58 -5.10 -7.55
C LEU A 139 -4.91 -4.65 -8.17
N ASP A 140 -5.01 -3.40 -8.62
CA ASP A 140 -6.24 -2.88 -9.23
C ASP A 140 -6.63 -3.65 -10.50
N VAL A 141 -5.64 -4.06 -11.29
CA VAL A 141 -5.87 -4.88 -12.49
C VAL A 141 -6.31 -6.29 -12.10
N ALA A 142 -5.66 -6.90 -11.11
CA ALA A 142 -6.02 -8.24 -10.63
C ALA A 142 -7.45 -8.29 -10.10
N LEU A 143 -7.88 -7.30 -9.31
CA LEU A 143 -9.27 -7.21 -8.83
C LEU A 143 -10.29 -7.19 -9.97
N LYS A 144 -9.96 -6.58 -11.12
CA LYS A 144 -10.84 -6.53 -12.30
C LYS A 144 -10.82 -7.82 -13.12
N VAL A 145 -9.64 -8.42 -13.29
CA VAL A 145 -9.44 -9.58 -14.17
C VAL A 145 -9.86 -10.88 -13.50
N LEU A 146 -9.69 -10.99 -12.18
CA LEU A 146 -9.88 -12.24 -11.43
C LEU A 146 -11.26 -12.34 -10.78
N ASN A 147 -12.14 -11.35 -10.93
CA ASN A 147 -13.43 -11.27 -10.24
C ASN A 147 -14.45 -12.37 -10.62
N LYS A 148 -14.20 -13.13 -11.69
CA LYS A 148 -15.07 -14.21 -12.17
C LYS A 148 -14.48 -15.61 -11.94
N ILE A 149 -13.40 -15.71 -11.16
CA ILE A 149 -12.76 -16.99 -10.86
C ILE A 149 -13.27 -17.44 -9.49
N ASP A 150 -14.01 -18.56 -9.45
CA ASP A 150 -14.71 -19.03 -8.26
C ASP A 150 -13.78 -19.37 -7.09
N ASP A 151 -12.56 -19.83 -7.37
CA ASP A 151 -11.54 -20.16 -6.36
C ASP A 151 -10.86 -18.91 -5.74
N ILE A 152 -11.21 -17.70 -6.19
CA ILE A 152 -10.60 -16.45 -5.73
C ILE A 152 -11.61 -15.61 -4.95
N GLY A 153 -11.37 -15.47 -3.65
CA GLY A 153 -12.12 -14.59 -2.76
C GLY A 153 -11.53 -13.19 -2.65
N PHE A 154 -12.40 -12.19 -2.50
CA PHE A 154 -12.02 -10.80 -2.21
C PHE A 154 -12.60 -10.37 -0.86
N SER A 155 -11.74 -9.91 0.06
CA SER A 155 -12.13 -9.41 1.38
C SER A 155 -11.72 -7.95 1.53
N TYR A 156 -12.71 -7.11 1.84
CA TYR A 156 -12.53 -5.67 2.00
C TYR A 156 -12.66 -5.30 3.49
N LEU A 157 -11.53 -4.97 4.11
CA LEU A 157 -11.50 -4.41 5.46
C LEU A 157 -11.57 -2.88 5.38
N THR A 158 -12.40 -2.31 6.23
CA THR A 158 -12.70 -0.88 6.32
C THR A 158 -12.01 -0.24 7.53
N SER A 159 -12.18 1.08 7.68
CA SER A 159 -11.71 1.79 8.87
C SER A 159 -12.34 1.30 10.17
N GLN A 160 -13.52 0.64 10.11
CA GLN A 160 -14.18 0.08 11.28
C GLN A 160 -13.45 -1.15 11.82
N ASP A 161 -12.70 -1.85 10.97
CA ASP A 161 -11.91 -3.04 11.32
C ASP A 161 -10.53 -2.68 11.91
N VAL A 162 -10.25 -1.39 12.05
CA VAL A 162 -8.98 -0.88 12.59
C VAL A 162 -9.04 -0.84 14.11
N VAL A 163 -8.57 -1.93 14.73
CA VAL A 163 -8.30 -1.94 16.17
C VAL A 163 -6.94 -1.29 16.43
N ARG A 164 -6.95 -0.11 17.05
CA ARG A 164 -5.74 0.62 17.47
C ARG A 164 -5.89 1.05 18.92
N HIS A 165 -4.77 1.24 19.60
CA HIS A 165 -4.76 1.76 20.95
C HIS A 165 -5.56 3.08 21.05
N PRO A 166 -6.40 3.29 22.08
CA PRO A 166 -7.26 4.48 22.17
C PRO A 166 -6.51 5.81 22.07
N LEU A 167 -5.27 5.88 22.59
CA LEU A 167 -4.41 7.06 22.44
C LEU A 167 -4.08 7.36 20.97
N VAL A 168 -3.76 6.35 20.16
CA VAL A 168 -3.43 6.53 18.74
C VAL A 168 -4.64 7.08 17.99
N GLN A 169 -5.85 6.59 18.30
CA GLN A 169 -7.08 7.15 17.72
C GLN A 169 -7.27 8.63 18.09
N LYS A 170 -6.99 9.01 19.34
CA LYS A 170 -7.05 10.43 19.78
C LYS A 170 -6.04 11.30 19.02
N ILE A 171 -4.82 10.79 18.83
CA ILE A 171 -3.76 11.49 18.08
C ILE A 171 -4.18 11.69 16.62
N VAL A 172 -4.63 10.64 15.93
CA VAL A 172 -5.08 10.73 14.53
C VAL A 172 -6.20 11.77 14.38
N LYS A 173 -7.24 11.69 15.24
CA LYS A 173 -8.33 12.68 15.24
C LYS A 173 -7.85 14.13 15.44
N ALA A 174 -6.83 14.34 16.27
CA ALA A 174 -6.29 15.68 16.51
C ALA A 174 -5.59 16.24 15.27
N TYR A 175 -4.84 15.40 14.54
CA TYR A 175 -4.20 15.76 13.27
C TYR A 175 -5.22 15.98 12.16
N ASP A 176 -6.22 15.09 12.00
CA ASP A 176 -7.29 15.25 11.01
C ASP A 176 -8.02 16.59 11.19
N ALA A 177 -8.37 16.94 12.45
CA ALA A 177 -9.01 18.21 12.77
C ALA A 177 -8.12 19.43 12.51
N TYR A 178 -6.79 19.29 12.64
CA TYR A 178 -5.85 20.33 12.29
C TYR A 178 -5.76 20.52 10.77
N GLU A 179 -5.59 19.43 10.01
CA GLU A 179 -5.53 19.47 8.54
C GLU A 179 -6.83 20.00 7.92
N ASP A 180 -7.99 19.59 8.43
CA ASP A 180 -9.29 20.09 7.96
C ASP A 180 -9.44 21.59 8.17
N ARG A 181 -8.95 22.10 9.31
CA ARG A 181 -8.91 23.55 9.55
C ARG A 181 -7.99 24.22 8.55
N GLN A 182 -6.81 23.67 8.31
CA GLN A 182 -5.84 24.23 7.36
C GLN A 182 -6.41 24.29 5.93
N ARG A 183 -6.99 23.19 5.44
CA ARG A 183 -7.66 23.13 4.13
C ARG A 183 -8.79 24.15 3.99
N ARG A 184 -9.57 24.37 5.07
CA ARG A 184 -10.62 25.40 5.12
C ARG A 184 -10.04 26.83 5.11
N PHE A 185 -8.91 27.06 5.76
CA PHE A 185 -8.20 28.34 5.71
C PHE A 185 -7.65 28.62 4.31
N ASP A 186 -7.00 27.64 3.68
CA ASP A 186 -6.40 27.77 2.35
C ASP A 186 -7.46 27.99 1.26
N SER A 187 -8.58 27.26 1.33
CA SER A 187 -9.72 27.44 0.41
C SER A 187 -10.39 28.81 0.56
N ARG A 188 -10.52 29.33 1.78
CA ARG A 188 -11.01 30.71 2.03
C ARG A 188 -10.04 31.78 1.54
N ALA A 189 -8.73 31.58 1.72
CA ALA A 189 -7.70 32.49 1.23
C ALA A 189 -7.65 32.52 -0.31
N ALA A 190 -7.83 31.37 -0.97
CA ALA A 190 -7.92 31.25 -2.42
C ALA A 190 -9.18 31.96 -2.99
N GLN A 191 -10.34 31.78 -2.36
CA GLN A 191 -11.58 32.48 -2.74
C GLN A 191 -11.49 34.00 -2.53
N GLY A 192 -10.81 34.46 -1.47
CA GLY A 192 -10.57 35.88 -1.21
C GLY A 192 -9.68 36.56 -2.26
N LYS A 193 -8.71 35.84 -2.83
CA LYS A 193 -7.87 36.34 -3.95
C LYS A 193 -8.67 36.44 -5.26
N HIS A 194 -9.47 35.43 -5.60
CA HIS A 194 -10.30 35.45 -6.80
C HIS A 194 -11.34 36.58 -6.81
N ARG A 195 -11.91 36.89 -5.63
CA ARG A 195 -12.88 37.99 -5.46
C ARG A 195 -12.25 39.39 -5.53
N ARG A 196 -10.93 39.52 -5.30
CA ARG A 196 -10.19 40.79 -5.46
C ARG A 196 -9.83 41.05 -6.92
N VAL A 197 -9.44 40.03 -7.70
CA VAL A 197 -9.13 40.18 -9.13
C VAL A 197 -10.35 40.68 -9.92
N ASN A 198 -11.53 40.07 -9.73
CA ASN A 198 -12.76 40.49 -10.42
C ASN A 198 -13.26 41.89 -10.03
N LYS A 199 -12.75 42.50 -8.96
CA LYS A 199 -13.17 43.83 -8.51
C LYS A 199 -12.29 44.95 -9.08
N VAL A 200 -11.12 44.63 -9.64
CA VAL A 200 -10.20 45.61 -10.25
C VAL A 200 -10.61 45.91 -11.70
N ASP A 201 -11.22 44.96 -12.41
CA ASP A 201 -11.61 45.13 -13.83
C ASP A 201 -12.93 45.89 -14.08
N PHE A 202 -13.69 46.26 -13.03
CA PHE A 202 -15.00 46.93 -13.20
C PHE A 202 -14.99 48.44 -12.94
N LYS A 203 -13.80 49.06 -12.75
CA LYS A 203 -13.68 50.49 -12.39
C LYS A 203 -13.07 51.41 -13.46
N SER A 204 -12.79 50.92 -14.67
CA SER A 204 -12.17 51.73 -15.74
C SER A 204 -13.12 52.21 -16.86
N GLU A 205 -14.42 51.90 -16.87
CA GLU A 205 -15.27 52.12 -18.05
C GLU A 205 -16.45 53.10 -17.87
N LYS A 206 -16.27 54.18 -17.08
CA LYS A 206 -17.33 55.19 -16.92
C LYS A 206 -16.84 56.65 -16.87
N ILE A 207 -15.97 57.07 -17.77
CA ILE A 207 -15.85 58.51 -18.10
C ILE A 207 -15.53 58.67 -19.58
N ARG A 208 -16.53 59.09 -20.37
CA ARG A 208 -16.50 60.09 -21.46
C ARG A 208 -17.52 59.76 -22.56
N SER A 209 -18.77 60.14 -22.32
CA SER A 209 -19.68 60.53 -23.40
C SER A 209 -20.68 61.56 -22.85
N ASN A 210 -20.39 62.83 -23.09
CA ASN A 210 -21.33 63.79 -23.68
C ASN A 210 -20.82 65.22 -23.59
N ARG A 211 -21.24 65.99 -24.62
CA ARG A 211 -21.29 67.46 -24.79
C ARG A 211 -20.06 68.12 -25.44
N TYR A 212 -20.17 68.90 -26.51
CA TYR A 212 -21.29 69.60 -27.17
C TYR A 212 -21.02 69.83 -28.67
N GLU A 213 -22.11 69.96 -29.43
CA GLU A 213 -22.23 70.57 -30.76
C GLU A 213 -21.86 72.07 -30.78
N ASN A 214 -21.69 72.56 -32.03
CA ASN A 214 -21.83 73.92 -32.57
C ASN A 214 -20.65 74.91 -32.44
N LYS A 215 -19.91 75.12 -33.53
CA LYS A 215 -20.22 76.09 -34.60
C LYS A 215 -19.27 75.91 -35.79
#